data_AF-T2JZ08-F1
#
_entry.id   AF-T2JZ08-F1
#
_cell.length_a   1.000
_cell.length_b   1.000
_cell.length_c   1.000
_cell.angle_alpha   90.00
_cell.angle_beta   90.00
_cell.angle_gamma   90.00
#
_symmetry.space_group_name_H-M   'P 1'
#
loop_
_entity.id
_entity.type
_entity.pdbx_description
1 polymer ?
#
loop_
_entity_poly.entity_id
_entity_poly.type
_entity_poly.pdbx_seq_one_letter_code
_entity_poly.pdbx_strand_id
1 'polypeptide(L)'
;MAAFRGKNKQIILVRNHELTPDANYGINTLPEYKYNPISQGGTITLIINENGTLDQEFVSLAGTNRNCSGGTTPWNSWISCEEDTAIYKLKNRNSGEEIIKKHGYNFEVPSQGKITKPTPLLSMGRFRHEAIAVDPKTG
;
A
#
# COMPACT_ATOMS: atom_id res chain seq x y z
N MET A 1 0.02 -10.19 1.61
CA MET A 1 -1.24 -9.85 2.30
C MET A 1 -1.17 -10.33 3.74
N ALA A 2 -1.94 -9.76 4.66
CA ALA A 2 -1.98 -10.20 6.06
C ALA A 2 -3.37 -10.08 6.69
N ALA A 3 -3.68 -10.99 7.61
CA ALA A 3 -4.91 -11.01 8.39
C ALA A 3 -4.67 -10.50 9.81
N PHE A 4 -5.56 -9.64 10.28
CA PHE A 4 -5.54 -9.04 11.62
C PHE A 4 -6.87 -9.32 12.32
N ARG A 5 -6.85 -9.34 13.65
CA ARG A 5 -8.09 -9.46 14.44
C ARG A 5 -8.85 -8.13 14.41
N GLY A 6 -10.12 -8.18 14.01
CA GLY A 6 -11.07 -7.09 14.13
C GLY A 6 -11.91 -7.17 15.41
N LYS A 7 -12.89 -6.27 15.54
CA LYS A 7 -13.89 -6.33 16.63
C LYS A 7 -14.90 -7.44 16.34
N ASN A 8 -15.62 -7.93 17.35
CA ASN A 8 -16.72 -8.88 17.17
C ASN A 8 -16.36 -10.12 16.32
N LYS A 9 -15.16 -10.68 16.55
CA LYS A 9 -14.58 -11.80 15.79
C LYS A 9 -14.42 -11.56 14.28
N GLN A 10 -14.43 -10.31 13.83
CA GLN A 10 -14.08 -9.96 12.46
C GLN A 10 -12.63 -10.31 12.14
N ILE A 11 -12.38 -10.59 10.88
CA ILE A 11 -11.05 -10.71 10.28
C ILE A 11 -10.84 -9.50 9.39
N ILE A 12 -9.70 -8.83 9.54
CA ILE A 12 -9.31 -7.72 8.67
C ILE A 12 -8.19 -8.19 7.77
N LEU A 13 -8.41 -8.16 6.45
CA LEU A 13 -7.41 -8.56 5.46
C LEU A 13 -6.87 -7.33 4.73
N VAL A 14 -5.57 -7.06 4.85
CA VAL A 14 -4.87 -6.07 4.02
C VAL A 14 -4.24 -6.79 2.84
N ARG A 15 -4.71 -6.49 1.63
CA ARG A 15 -4.32 -7.17 0.39
C ARG A 15 -3.61 -6.23 -0.56
N ASN A 16 -2.42 -6.63 -1.02
CA ASN A 16 -1.69 -5.93 -2.07
C ASN A 16 -2.37 -6.09 -3.43
N HIS A 17 -2.19 -5.08 -4.27
CA HIS A 17 -2.48 -5.12 -5.71
C HIS A 17 -1.18 -4.85 -6.47
N GLU A 18 -0.60 -5.91 -7.02
CA GLU A 18 0.66 -5.89 -7.76
C GLU A 18 0.45 -5.34 -9.18
N LEU A 19 0.26 -4.02 -9.28
CA LEU A 19 -0.11 -3.36 -10.52
C LEU A 19 0.93 -2.32 -10.95
N THR A 20 1.06 -2.16 -12.26
CA THR A 20 1.83 -1.12 -12.94
C THR A 20 0.92 0.00 -13.45
N PRO A 21 1.45 1.19 -13.81
CA PRO A 21 0.64 2.31 -14.30
C PRO A 21 -0.23 2.02 -15.54
N ASP A 22 0.13 1.03 -16.34
CA ASP A 22 -0.55 0.61 -17.57
C ASP A 22 -1.66 -0.44 -17.33
N ALA A 23 -1.92 -0.83 -16.08
CA ALA A 23 -3.04 -1.72 -15.77
C ALA A 23 -4.39 -1.13 -16.25
N ASN A 24 -5.33 -1.97 -16.68
CA ASN A 24 -6.65 -1.50 -17.12
C ASN A 24 -7.52 -1.00 -15.96
N TYR A 25 -7.30 -1.57 -14.77
CA TYR A 25 -8.00 -1.23 -13.54
C TYR A 25 -7.02 -1.24 -12.38
N GLY A 26 -7.21 -0.32 -11.45
CA GLY A 26 -6.33 -0.17 -10.30
C GLY A 26 -6.99 0.53 -9.14
N ILE A 27 -6.17 0.81 -8.12
CA ILE A 27 -6.63 1.51 -6.93
C ILE A 27 -7.04 2.94 -7.30
N ASN A 28 -8.35 3.21 -7.16
CA ASN A 28 -8.94 4.50 -7.47
C ASN A 28 -9.27 5.29 -6.21
N THR A 29 -8.68 6.47 -6.08
CA THR A 29 -8.90 7.43 -4.98
C THR A 29 -8.45 8.81 -5.45
N LEU A 30 -8.74 9.85 -4.67
CA LEU A 30 -8.34 11.22 -5.00
C LEU A 30 -6.80 11.35 -5.09
N PRO A 31 -6.25 12.17 -6.01
CA PRO A 31 -4.81 12.27 -6.23
C PRO A 31 -3.98 12.59 -4.99
N GLU A 32 -4.51 13.35 -4.03
CA GLU A 32 -3.83 13.69 -2.78
C GLU A 32 -3.57 12.49 -1.86
N TYR A 33 -4.33 11.40 -2.03
CA TYR A 33 -4.13 10.13 -1.33
C TYR A 33 -3.28 9.13 -2.12
N LYS A 34 -2.72 9.52 -3.27
CA LYS A 34 -1.79 8.70 -4.04
C LYS A 34 -0.35 9.11 -3.78
N TYR A 35 0.54 8.13 -3.64
CA TYR A 35 2.00 8.41 -3.64
C TYR A 35 2.44 8.99 -4.99
N ASN A 36 2.07 8.29 -6.07
CA ASN A 36 2.23 8.70 -7.46
C ASN A 36 0.85 8.67 -8.16
N PRO A 37 0.34 9.80 -8.69
CA PRO A 37 -1.00 9.88 -9.29
C PRO A 37 -1.26 8.92 -10.46
N ILE A 38 -0.22 8.54 -11.22
CA ILE A 38 -0.37 7.64 -12.39
C ILE A 38 -0.27 6.15 -12.00
N SER A 39 0.17 5.86 -10.78
CA SER A 39 0.35 4.50 -10.32
C SER A 39 -0.98 3.87 -9.90
N GLN A 40 -1.11 2.58 -10.17
CA GLN A 40 -2.36 1.82 -10.02
C GLN A 40 -2.30 0.76 -8.91
N GLY A 41 -1.13 0.47 -8.37
CA GLY A 41 -0.96 -0.43 -7.24
C GLY A 41 -1.33 0.20 -5.90
N GLY A 42 -1.26 -0.62 -4.86
CA GLY A 42 -1.61 -0.25 -3.49
C GLY A 42 -2.18 -1.42 -2.71
N THR A 43 -3.06 -1.11 -1.77
CA THR A 43 -3.77 -2.10 -0.96
C THR A 43 -5.24 -1.78 -0.80
N ILE A 44 -6.05 -2.84 -0.73
CA ILE A 44 -7.42 -2.80 -0.23
C ILE A 44 -7.44 -3.49 1.13
N THR A 45 -8.17 -2.89 2.07
CA THR A 45 -8.51 -3.51 3.35
C THR A 45 -9.94 -4.03 3.30
N LEU A 46 -10.10 -5.31 3.63
CA LEU A 46 -11.38 -6.02 3.68
C LEU A 46 -11.72 -6.33 5.13
N ILE A 47 -12.96 -6.04 5.54
CA ILE A 47 -13.53 -6.43 6.83
C ILE A 47 -14.46 -7.61 6.59
N ILE A 48 -14.10 -8.76 7.13
CA ILE A 48 -14.83 -10.02 7.01
C ILE A 48 -15.44 -10.34 8.37
N ASN A 49 -16.73 -10.64 8.43
CA ASN A 49 -17.39 -10.99 9.69
C ASN A 49 -17.10 -12.42 10.16
N GLU A 50 -17.64 -12.76 11.33
CA GLU A 50 -17.45 -14.08 11.96
C GLU A 50 -18.00 -15.25 11.13
N ASN A 51 -18.90 -14.99 10.19
CA ASN A 51 -19.47 -15.97 9.26
C ASN A 51 -18.67 -16.08 7.95
N GLY A 52 -17.57 -15.34 7.81
CA GLY A 52 -16.73 -15.35 6.62
C GLY A 52 -17.27 -14.51 5.46
N THR A 53 -18.27 -13.65 5.67
CA THR A 53 -18.80 -12.78 4.60
C THR A 53 -18.16 -11.38 4.67
N LEU A 54 -18.03 -10.73 3.51
CA LEU A 54 -17.48 -9.39 3.40
C LEU A 54 -18.50 -8.36 3.92
N ASP A 55 -18.15 -7.62 4.97
CA ASP A 55 -18.95 -6.52 5.51
C ASP A 55 -18.58 -5.19 4.85
N GLN A 56 -17.29 -4.95 4.65
CA GLN A 56 -16.77 -3.67 4.16
C GLN A 56 -15.46 -3.86 3.39
N GLU A 57 -15.25 -3.04 2.37
CA GLU A 57 -13.95 -2.87 1.72
C GLU A 57 -13.61 -1.39 1.56
N PHE A 58 -12.33 -1.06 1.63
CA PHE A 58 -11.86 0.30 1.38
C PHE A 58 -10.39 0.33 0.94
N VAL A 59 -10.02 1.38 0.22
CA VAL A 59 -8.63 1.65 -0.14
C VAL A 59 -7.82 2.02 1.10
N SER A 60 -6.68 1.36 1.30
CA SER A 60 -5.79 1.61 2.44
C SER A 60 -4.38 2.08 2.05
N LEU A 61 -3.97 1.86 0.80
CA LEU A 61 -2.76 2.41 0.18
C LEU A 61 -3.03 2.61 -1.31
N ALA A 62 -2.54 3.70 -1.91
CA ALA A 62 -2.76 3.98 -3.32
C ALA A 62 -1.57 4.68 -3.98
N GLY A 63 -1.44 4.49 -5.29
CA GLY A 63 -0.42 5.17 -6.09
C GLY A 63 0.99 4.62 -5.88
N THR A 64 1.10 3.37 -5.44
CA THR A 64 2.35 2.59 -5.41
C THR A 64 2.40 1.64 -6.60
N ASN A 65 3.54 1.02 -6.84
CA ASN A 65 3.81 0.16 -7.99
C ASN A 65 4.22 -1.25 -7.58
N ARG A 66 3.70 -2.25 -8.29
CA ARG A 66 4.08 -3.66 -8.14
C ARG A 66 4.25 -4.07 -6.68
N ASN A 67 3.20 -3.82 -5.89
CA ASN A 67 3.13 -4.23 -4.50
C ASN A 67 3.13 -5.76 -4.46
N CYS A 68 4.28 -6.39 -4.26
CA CYS A 68 4.42 -7.83 -4.37
C CYS A 68 3.93 -8.51 -3.08
N SER A 69 4.79 -8.60 -2.07
CA SER A 69 4.42 -9.08 -0.73
C SER A 69 4.67 -8.00 0.32
N GLY A 70 5.14 -8.39 1.50
CA GLY A 70 5.28 -7.53 2.65
C GLY A 70 5.49 -8.30 3.94
N GLY A 71 5.27 -7.64 5.07
CA GLY A 71 5.28 -8.29 6.38
C GLY A 71 4.40 -7.58 7.39
N THR A 72 3.92 -8.35 8.38
CA THR A 72 3.17 -7.83 9.52
C THR A 72 4.10 -7.23 10.54
N THR A 73 3.66 -6.15 11.18
CA THR A 73 4.33 -5.58 12.35
C THR A 73 3.64 -6.03 13.65
N PRO A 74 4.35 -6.06 14.78
CA PRO A 74 3.76 -6.34 16.10
C PRO A 74 2.70 -5.32 16.54
N TRP A 75 2.70 -4.12 15.97
CA TRP A 75 1.74 -3.04 16.28
C TRP A 75 0.54 -2.98 15.31
N ASN A 76 0.20 -4.11 14.68
CA ASN A 76 -0.98 -4.29 13.82
C ASN A 76 -0.97 -3.42 12.54
N SER A 77 0.14 -3.40 11.83
CA SER A 77 0.22 -2.88 10.47
C SER A 77 0.79 -3.90 9.49
N TRP A 78 0.53 -3.66 8.20
CA TRP A 78 1.11 -4.36 7.07
C TRP A 78 2.11 -3.43 6.38
N ILE A 79 3.33 -3.90 6.17
CA ILE A 79 4.32 -3.19 5.35
C ILE A 79 4.24 -3.74 3.94
N SER A 80 3.64 -2.97 3.02
CA SER A 80 3.56 -3.33 1.60
C SER A 80 4.86 -2.99 0.90
N CYS A 81 5.35 -3.89 0.04
CA CYS A 81 6.65 -3.80 -0.60
C CYS A 81 6.54 -3.57 -2.11
N GLU A 82 7.16 -2.53 -2.65
CA GLU A 82 7.30 -2.34 -4.10
C GLU A 82 8.48 -3.17 -4.64
N GLU A 83 8.20 -4.07 -5.57
CA GLU A 83 9.20 -4.94 -6.21
C GLU A 83 9.81 -4.31 -7.48
N ASP A 84 9.56 -3.02 -7.68
CA ASP A 84 9.97 -2.23 -8.85
C ASP A 84 10.74 -0.97 -8.45
N THR A 85 11.70 -0.53 -9.28
CA THR A 85 12.48 0.68 -9.04
C THR A 85 12.32 1.72 -10.16
N ALA A 86 11.16 1.76 -10.82
CA ALA A 86 10.89 2.76 -11.84
C ALA A 86 11.00 4.20 -11.32
N ILE A 87 11.30 5.12 -12.23
CA ILE A 87 11.29 6.56 -12.00
C ILE A 87 10.33 7.16 -13.01
N TYR A 88 9.30 7.85 -12.52
CA TYR A 88 8.34 8.57 -13.35
C TYR A 88 8.57 10.06 -13.25
N LYS A 89 8.52 10.71 -14.41
CA LYS A 89 8.54 12.16 -14.54
C LYS A 89 7.12 12.62 -14.87
N LEU A 90 6.53 13.38 -13.97
CA LEU A 90 5.19 13.93 -14.11
C LEU A 90 5.32 15.42 -14.36
N LYS A 91 4.42 15.99 -15.16
CA LYS A 91 4.29 17.45 -15.26
C LYS A 91 3.13 17.91 -14.40
N ASN A 92 3.40 18.82 -13.48
CA ASN A 92 2.35 19.56 -12.81
C ASN A 92 1.63 20.42 -13.85
N ARG A 93 0.33 20.18 -14.05
CA ARG A 93 -0.45 20.91 -15.06
C ARG A 93 -0.61 22.39 -14.76
N ASN A 94 -0.51 22.78 -13.49
CA ASN A 94 -0.72 24.16 -13.06
C ASN A 94 0.58 24.97 -13.06
N SER A 95 1.69 24.38 -12.61
CA SER A 95 3.00 25.07 -12.54
C SER A 95 3.93 24.74 -13.71
N GLY A 96 3.65 23.70 -14.50
CA GLY A 96 4.56 23.18 -15.53
C GLY A 96 5.78 22.45 -14.98
N GLU A 97 5.96 22.41 -13.65
CA GLU A 97 7.10 21.81 -12.98
C GLU A 97 7.15 20.28 -13.19
N GLU A 98 8.35 19.76 -13.44
CA GLU A 98 8.60 18.33 -13.49
C GLU A 98 8.72 17.77 -12.07
N ILE A 99 7.78 16.90 -11.70
CA ILE A 99 7.79 16.14 -10.45
C ILE A 99 8.37 14.76 -10.74
N ILE A 100 9.49 14.43 -10.10
CA ILE A 100 10.11 13.12 -10.19
C ILE A 100 9.59 12.23 -9.05
N LYS A 101 8.99 11.09 -9.40
CA LYS A 101 8.56 10.05 -8.46
C LYS A 101 9.42 8.81 -8.64
N LYS A 102 10.08 8.39 -7.56
CA LYS A 102 10.91 7.18 -7.52
C LYS A 102 10.11 6.09 -6.83
N HIS A 103 10.07 4.88 -7.39
CA HIS A 103 9.53 3.69 -6.72
C HIS A 103 10.65 2.79 -6.19
N GLY A 104 10.26 1.75 -5.48
CA GLY A 104 11.14 0.75 -4.85
C GLY A 104 11.22 0.93 -3.35
N TYR A 105 10.15 1.41 -2.74
CA TYR A 105 10.06 1.65 -1.30
C TYR A 105 9.00 0.77 -0.67
N ASN A 106 9.05 0.70 0.66
CA ASN A 106 8.01 0.07 1.45
C ASN A 106 7.07 1.12 2.04
N PHE A 107 5.82 0.72 2.28
CA PHE A 107 4.79 1.60 2.80
C PHE A 107 4.05 0.91 3.93
N GLU A 108 3.88 1.62 5.04
CA GLU A 108 3.10 1.13 6.17
C GLU A 108 1.61 1.35 5.96
N VAL A 109 0.84 0.29 6.20
CA VAL A 109 -0.61 0.25 6.09
C VAL A 109 -1.19 -0.25 7.41
N PRO A 110 -1.73 0.61 8.27
CA PRO A 110 -2.42 0.18 9.48
C PRO A 110 -3.57 -0.77 9.16
N SER A 111 -3.80 -1.79 10.00
CA SER A 111 -4.89 -2.73 9.78
C SER A 111 -6.28 -2.08 9.90
N GLN A 112 -6.38 -0.93 10.55
CA GLN A 112 -7.60 -0.15 10.70
C GLN A 112 -7.30 1.34 10.50
N GLY A 113 -8.28 2.08 9.99
CA GLY A 113 -8.18 3.52 9.79
C GLY A 113 -8.67 3.95 8.42
N LYS A 114 -8.55 5.24 8.14
CA LYS A 114 -8.82 5.82 6.82
C LYS A 114 -7.52 5.89 6.04
N ILE A 115 -7.64 5.87 4.71
CA ILE A 115 -6.51 6.18 3.82
C ILE A 115 -5.90 7.53 4.20
N THR A 116 -4.58 7.58 4.19
CA THR A 116 -3.81 8.81 4.32
C THR A 116 -2.86 8.93 3.14
N LYS A 117 -2.27 10.11 2.95
CA LYS A 117 -1.25 10.30 1.92
C LYS A 117 -0.07 9.35 2.20
N PRO A 118 0.30 8.45 1.28
CA PRO A 118 1.33 7.47 1.57
C PRO A 118 2.70 8.12 1.76
N THR A 119 3.41 7.66 2.77
CA THR A 119 4.78 8.09 3.08
C THR A 119 5.73 6.89 2.89
N PRO A 120 6.73 6.97 1.98
CA PRO A 120 7.66 5.87 1.77
C PRO A 120 8.61 5.72 2.97
N LEU A 121 8.88 4.48 3.37
CA LEU A 121 9.82 4.15 4.44
C LEU A 121 11.26 4.18 3.92
N LEU A 122 11.80 5.38 3.74
CA LEU A 122 13.12 5.60 3.10
C LEU A 122 14.27 4.88 3.81
N SER A 123 14.21 4.75 5.13
CA SER A 123 15.25 4.08 5.93
C SER A 123 15.38 2.59 5.62
N MET A 124 14.38 1.96 4.99
CA MET A 124 14.44 0.56 4.54
C MET A 124 15.20 0.40 3.21
N GLY A 125 15.69 1.50 2.63
CA GLY A 125 16.42 1.49 1.37
C GLY A 125 15.51 1.41 0.15
N ARG A 126 16.13 1.55 -1.03
CA ARG A 126 15.45 1.56 -2.32
C ARG A 126 15.96 0.46 -3.23
N PHE A 127 15.18 -0.60 -3.38
CA PHE A 127 15.47 -1.74 -4.25
C PHE A 127 14.16 -2.48 -4.56
N ARG A 128 14.25 -3.64 -5.21
CA ARG A 128 13.08 -4.49 -5.49
C ARG A 128 12.74 -5.28 -4.22
N HIS A 129 11.85 -4.73 -3.40
CA HIS A 129 11.43 -5.39 -2.16
C HIS A 129 10.38 -6.46 -2.46
N GLU A 130 10.68 -7.70 -2.11
CA GLU A 130 9.70 -8.79 -2.19
C GLU A 130 8.79 -8.77 -0.95
N ALA A 131 9.41 -8.94 0.21
CA ALA A 131 8.76 -9.02 1.52
C ALA A 131 9.70 -8.45 2.60
N ILE A 132 9.15 -8.27 3.80
CA ILE A 132 9.94 -7.97 4.99
C ILE A 132 9.61 -8.97 6.10
N ALA A 133 10.56 -9.18 6.99
CA ALA A 133 10.35 -9.92 8.23
C ALA A 133 10.65 -8.97 9.39
N VAL A 134 9.76 -8.96 10.38
CA VAL A 134 9.87 -8.14 11.59
C VAL A 134 10.08 -9.09 12.76
N ASP A 135 11.05 -8.82 13.63
CA ASP A 135 11.24 -9.62 14.84
C ASP A 135 10.11 -9.25 15.82
N PRO A 136 9.27 -10.21 16.25
CA PRO A 136 8.17 -9.91 17.17
C PRO A 136 8.63 -9.36 18.53
N LYS A 137 9.89 -9.53 18.92
CA LYS A 137 10.43 -9.06 20.20
C LYS A 137 11.06 -7.67 20.11
N THR A 138 11.72 -7.35 19.01
CA THR A 138 12.55 -6.13 18.90
C THR A 138 12.05 -5.13 17.88
N GLY A 139 11.17 -5.54 16.96
CA GLY A 139 10.78 -4.75 15.79
C GLY A 139 11.81 -4.89 14.69
#